data_AF-A0A9N8HV19-F1
#
_entry.id   AF-A0A9N8HV19-F1
#
_cell.length_a   1.000
_cell.length_b   1.000
_cell.length_c   1.000
_cell.angle_alpha   90.00
_cell.angle_beta   90.00
_cell.angle_gamma   90.00
#
_symmetry.space_group_name_H-M   'P 1'
#
loop_
_entity.id
_entity.type
_entity.pdbx_description
1 polymer ?
#
loop_
_entity_poly.entity_id
_entity_poly.type
_entity_poly.pdbx_seq_one_letter_code
_entity_poly.pdbx_strand_id
1 'polypeptide(L)'
;MTGGNKLQRRISKLLLNPLKSGRRGIVRSRSQRSHVEEQVTIVCTPNYSMEDILSQLTQVNKKVHSIVLQEMIQRPDNVPLFCKIQDLLRSSSYKGVQSIHLLEPHIHFTDYRRWCYKRTNFLHRIRKDAKERDIDVVIHGTLLLDYHHNNNNNNNTHTTDNPQQLSQNISSWLTLLQQLPQDPDITSLWISLREEAVVHTSPSAVCGRGPRRPSQLELMQSPVQKVFQALIELFNSDTRSWRFVHCHVQYHHDADKRNVNEEQTQALLDVAELFHIPLQVQWQPLSNEQPAWTRTTTMAEQRFPACAAKTAEQQHQDDHTSTTYGSSGAFGAVGN
;
A
#
# COMPACT_ATOMS: atom_id res chain seq x y z
N MET A 1 -0.97 -31.17 8.64
CA MET A 1 -1.19 -29.71 8.60
C MET A 1 -0.57 -29.11 7.32
N THR A 2 -1.24 -29.22 6.16
CA THR A 2 -0.68 -28.83 4.84
C THR A 2 -1.64 -27.95 4.01
N GLY A 3 -2.65 -27.34 4.64
CA GLY A 3 -3.71 -26.58 3.94
C GLY A 3 -3.34 -25.16 3.50
N GLY A 4 -2.42 -24.48 4.17
CA GLY A 4 -2.14 -23.04 3.97
C GLY A 4 -1.56 -22.68 2.59
N ASN A 5 -0.73 -23.55 2.01
CA ASN A 5 0.01 -23.24 0.78
C ASN A 5 -0.88 -23.18 -0.48
N LYS A 6 -2.07 -23.79 -0.48
CA LYS A 6 -2.97 -23.76 -1.65
C LYS A 6 -3.69 -22.41 -1.80
N LEU A 7 -4.12 -21.81 -0.69
CA LEU A 7 -4.79 -20.51 -0.72
C LEU A 7 -3.79 -19.40 -1.08
N GLN A 8 -2.59 -19.42 -0.49
CA GLN A 8 -1.54 -18.46 -0.81
C GLN A 8 -1.13 -18.53 -2.29
N ARG A 9 -0.94 -19.74 -2.86
CA ARG A 9 -0.68 -19.91 -4.31
C ARG A 9 -1.84 -19.46 -5.19
N ARG A 10 -3.09 -19.57 -4.72
CA ARG A 10 -4.29 -19.09 -5.45
C ARG A 10 -4.39 -17.57 -5.42
N ILE A 11 -4.16 -16.95 -4.26
CA ILE A 11 -4.12 -15.49 -4.11
C ILE A 11 -2.98 -14.91 -4.95
N SER A 12 -1.77 -15.50 -4.91
CA SER A 12 -0.65 -15.08 -5.76
C SER A 12 -0.97 -15.19 -7.26
N LYS A 13 -1.69 -16.24 -7.70
CA LYS A 13 -2.14 -16.34 -9.11
C LYS A 13 -3.19 -15.30 -9.49
N LEU A 14 -4.05 -14.89 -8.55
CA LEU A 14 -5.05 -13.84 -8.75
C LEU A 14 -4.41 -12.45 -8.83
N LEU A 15 -3.38 -12.20 -8.01
CA LEU A 15 -2.66 -10.91 -7.97
C LEU A 15 -1.75 -10.73 -9.19
N LEU A 16 -1.12 -11.80 -9.70
CA LEU A 16 -0.17 -11.72 -10.81
C LEU A 16 -0.82 -11.78 -12.21
N ASN A 17 -2.10 -12.11 -12.31
CA ASN A 17 -2.85 -12.13 -13.56
C ASN A 17 -4.26 -11.57 -13.36
N PRO A 18 -4.44 -10.22 -13.31
CA PRO A 18 -5.77 -9.64 -13.41
C PRO A 18 -6.34 -10.04 -14.78
N LEU A 19 -7.28 -11.00 -14.76
CA LEU A 19 -7.83 -11.63 -15.94
C LEU A 19 -8.28 -10.56 -16.96
N LYS A 20 -7.65 -10.58 -18.13
CA LYS A 20 -8.19 -10.00 -19.38
C LYS A 20 -9.47 -10.75 -19.73
N SER A 21 -10.56 -10.51 -19.01
CA SER A 21 -11.89 -10.96 -19.42
C SER A 21 -12.91 -9.95 -18.92
N GLY A 22 -13.60 -9.29 -19.85
CA GLY A 22 -14.70 -8.36 -19.58
C GLY A 22 -15.96 -9.01 -18.98
N ARG A 23 -15.81 -9.96 -18.06
CA ARG A 23 -16.91 -10.56 -17.29
C ARG A 23 -16.64 -10.43 -15.79
N ARG A 24 -17.30 -9.43 -15.21
CA ARG A 24 -17.69 -9.20 -13.79
C ARG A 24 -17.13 -10.23 -12.77
N GLY A 25 -16.03 -9.85 -12.11
CA GLY A 25 -15.71 -10.00 -10.67
C GLY A 25 -15.83 -11.32 -9.88
N ILE A 26 -16.46 -12.38 -10.39
CA ILE A 26 -16.69 -13.62 -9.63
C ILE A 26 -15.77 -14.73 -10.16
N VAL A 27 -14.75 -15.10 -9.37
CA VAL A 27 -13.87 -16.21 -9.71
C VAL A 27 -14.48 -17.52 -9.21
N ARG A 28 -14.95 -18.36 -10.13
CA ARG A 28 -15.42 -19.73 -9.83
C ARG A 28 -14.30 -20.73 -10.06
N SER A 29 -13.85 -21.40 -9.01
CA SER A 29 -12.84 -22.45 -9.15
C SER A 29 -13.50 -23.82 -9.33
N ARG A 30 -13.48 -24.36 -10.54
CA ARG A 30 -14.07 -25.67 -10.88
C ARG A 30 -13.03 -26.77 -10.66
N SER A 31 -13.09 -27.46 -9.52
CA SER A 31 -12.30 -28.68 -9.26
C SER A 31 -13.03 -29.91 -9.82
N GLN A 32 -12.33 -30.82 -10.48
CA GLN A 32 -12.92 -31.98 -11.15
C GLN A 32 -13.45 -33.05 -10.17
N ARG A 33 -14.72 -33.45 -10.39
CA ARG A 33 -15.36 -34.77 -10.17
C ARG A 33 -15.48 -35.39 -8.76
N SER A 34 -15.48 -34.60 -7.69
CA SER A 34 -16.22 -34.95 -6.47
C SER A 34 -17.24 -33.85 -6.17
N HIS A 35 -18.27 -34.11 -5.36
CA HIS A 35 -19.25 -33.12 -4.87
C HIS A 35 -18.54 -32.04 -4.02
N VAL A 36 -17.64 -31.27 -4.62
CA VAL A 36 -16.91 -30.17 -3.98
C VAL A 36 -17.85 -28.98 -4.04
N GLU A 37 -18.37 -28.58 -2.88
CA GLU A 37 -19.10 -27.32 -2.75
C GLU A 37 -18.29 -26.19 -3.40
N GLU A 38 -18.91 -25.50 -4.35
CA GLU A 38 -18.29 -24.41 -5.09
C GLU A 38 -18.03 -23.25 -4.11
N GLN A 39 -16.80 -23.14 -3.63
CA GLN A 39 -16.38 -22.00 -2.82
C GLN A 39 -16.30 -20.75 -3.71
N VAL A 40 -17.06 -19.72 -3.33
CA VAL A 40 -17.07 -18.43 -4.02
C VAL A 40 -16.15 -17.46 -3.28
N THR A 41 -15.24 -16.83 -4.01
CA THR A 41 -14.42 -15.70 -3.53
C THR A 41 -14.87 -14.43 -4.23
N ILE A 42 -15.17 -13.39 -3.46
CA ILE A 42 -15.48 -12.06 -3.98
C ILE A 42 -14.22 -11.22 -3.89
N VAL A 43 -13.81 -10.59 -5.00
CA VAL A 43 -12.64 -9.71 -5.03
C VAL A 43 -13.10 -8.29 -5.32
N CYS A 44 -12.99 -7.43 -4.31
CA CYS A 44 -13.27 -6.01 -4.39
C CYS A 44 -11.98 -5.28 -4.74
N THR A 45 -11.91 -4.65 -5.92
CA THR A 45 -10.74 -3.90 -6.38
C THR A 45 -11.13 -2.46 -6.73
N PRO A 46 -10.20 -1.48 -6.67
CA PRO A 46 -10.50 -0.09 -7.01
C PRO A 46 -10.96 0.10 -8.46
N ASN A 47 -10.63 -0.83 -9.36
CA ASN A 47 -11.01 -0.80 -10.76
C ASN A 47 -12.52 -0.99 -11.02
N TYR A 48 -13.29 -1.40 -10.01
CA TYR A 48 -14.74 -1.53 -10.12
C TYR A 48 -15.45 -0.33 -9.47
N SER A 49 -16.58 0.06 -10.06
CA SER A 49 -17.46 1.04 -9.44
C SER A 49 -17.95 0.53 -8.07
N MET A 50 -18.22 1.44 -7.14
CA MET A 50 -18.74 1.04 -5.82
C MET A 50 -20.08 0.31 -5.95
N GLU A 51 -20.94 0.74 -6.89
CA GLU A 51 -22.22 0.10 -7.17
C GLU A 51 -22.05 -1.36 -7.63
N ASP A 52 -21.09 -1.62 -8.53
CA ASP A 52 -20.80 -2.99 -8.97
C ASP A 52 -20.32 -3.88 -7.83
N ILE A 53 -19.48 -3.34 -6.93
CA ILE A 53 -18.96 -4.07 -5.78
C ILE A 53 -20.10 -4.41 -4.81
N LEU A 54 -20.95 -3.42 -4.49
CA LEU A 54 -22.10 -3.62 -3.60
C LEU A 54 -23.14 -4.56 -4.20
N SER A 55 -23.36 -4.48 -5.51
CA SER A 55 -24.24 -5.38 -6.25
C SER A 55 -23.72 -6.82 -6.20
N GLN A 56 -22.41 -7.02 -6.41
CA GLN A 56 -21.78 -8.34 -6.24
C GLN A 56 -21.99 -8.87 -4.83
N LEU A 57 -21.71 -8.08 -3.78
CA LEU A 57 -21.93 -8.47 -2.39
C LEU A 57 -23.39 -8.81 -2.08
N THR A 58 -24.35 -8.16 -2.75
CA THR A 58 -25.80 -8.40 -2.55
C THR A 58 -26.30 -9.62 -3.29
N GLN A 59 -25.81 -9.86 -4.52
CA GLN A 59 -26.28 -10.95 -5.37
C GLN A 59 -25.81 -12.32 -4.90
N VAL A 60 -24.86 -12.40 -3.98
CA VAL A 60 -24.37 -13.70 -3.53
C VAL A 60 -25.30 -14.32 -2.49
N ASN A 61 -26.37 -14.96 -2.97
CA ASN A 61 -27.19 -15.92 -2.21
C ASN A 61 -26.47 -17.27 -1.99
N LYS A 62 -25.19 -17.39 -2.37
CA LYS A 62 -24.38 -18.60 -2.25
C LYS A 62 -23.44 -18.52 -1.04
N LYS A 63 -22.88 -19.67 -0.62
CA LYS A 63 -21.80 -19.77 0.37
C LYS A 63 -20.54 -19.04 -0.12
N VAL A 64 -20.47 -17.72 0.06
CA VAL A 64 -19.22 -16.95 -0.10
C VAL A 64 -18.27 -17.44 0.95
N HIS A 65 -17.15 -18.02 0.57
CA HIS A 65 -16.17 -18.53 1.53
C HIS A 65 -15.21 -17.42 1.97
N SER A 66 -14.87 -16.51 1.05
CA SER A 66 -13.85 -15.50 1.29
C SER A 66 -14.17 -14.19 0.58
N ILE A 67 -13.92 -13.07 1.26
CA ILE A 67 -14.00 -11.72 0.71
C ILE A 67 -12.60 -11.13 0.69
N VAL A 68 -12.16 -10.67 -0.47
CA VAL A 68 -10.85 -10.04 -0.67
C VAL A 68 -11.07 -8.56 -0.96
N LEU A 69 -10.55 -7.70 -0.10
CA LEU A 69 -10.58 -6.24 -0.24
C LEU A 69 -9.20 -5.78 -0.69
N GLN A 70 -9.03 -5.55 -1.98
CA GLN A 70 -7.79 -5.04 -2.54
C GLN A 70 -7.84 -3.52 -2.61
N GLU A 71 -6.97 -2.86 -1.84
CA GLU A 71 -6.79 -1.39 -1.81
C GLU A 71 -8.04 -0.59 -1.44
N MET A 72 -9.06 -1.26 -0.88
CA MET A 72 -10.35 -0.65 -0.62
C MET A 72 -10.32 0.28 0.61
N ILE A 73 -9.37 0.14 1.55
CA ILE A 73 -9.25 1.09 2.68
C ILE A 73 -8.78 2.46 2.20
N GLN A 74 -8.02 2.54 1.11
CA GLN A 74 -7.52 3.82 0.62
C GLN A 74 -8.57 4.66 -0.10
N ARG A 75 -9.58 4.01 -0.69
CA ARG A 75 -10.66 4.68 -1.40
C ARG A 75 -11.42 5.67 -0.51
N PRO A 76 -11.73 6.88 -1.00
CA PRO A 76 -12.49 7.87 -0.23
C PRO A 76 -13.97 7.48 -0.07
N ASP A 77 -14.51 6.68 -0.98
CA ASP A 77 -15.91 6.26 -1.05
C ASP A 77 -16.17 4.86 -0.45
N ASN A 78 -15.29 4.38 0.44
CA ASN A 78 -15.35 3.01 0.97
C ASN A 78 -16.37 2.78 2.10
N VAL A 79 -17.00 3.84 2.63
CA VAL A 79 -17.97 3.72 3.73
C VAL A 79 -19.14 2.79 3.39
N PRO A 80 -19.80 2.88 2.22
CA PRO A 80 -20.88 1.98 1.84
C PRO A 80 -20.44 0.52 1.77
N LEU A 81 -19.22 0.23 1.29
CA LEU A 81 -18.65 -1.10 1.28
C LEU A 81 -18.54 -1.67 2.70
N PHE A 82 -18.07 -0.87 3.64
CA PHE A 82 -17.88 -1.30 5.02
C PHE A 82 -19.22 -1.57 5.71
N CYS A 83 -20.21 -0.70 5.51
CA CYS A 83 -21.57 -0.95 5.98
C CYS A 83 -22.12 -2.24 5.39
N LYS A 84 -21.93 -2.47 4.08
CA LYS A 84 -22.44 -3.68 3.43
C LYS A 84 -21.77 -4.96 3.94
N ILE A 85 -20.46 -4.95 4.15
CA ILE A 85 -19.75 -6.09 4.75
C ILE A 85 -20.27 -6.34 6.16
N GLN A 86 -20.46 -5.28 6.95
CA GLN A 86 -21.01 -5.38 8.28
C GLN A 86 -22.43 -5.97 8.28
N ASP A 87 -23.30 -5.53 7.37
CA ASP A 87 -24.65 -6.08 7.20
C ASP A 87 -24.61 -7.57 6.83
N LEU A 88 -23.69 -7.95 5.94
CA LEU A 88 -23.47 -9.36 5.57
C LEU A 88 -23.02 -10.19 6.78
N LEU A 89 -22.11 -9.67 7.59
CA LEU A 89 -21.63 -10.34 8.81
C LEU A 89 -22.71 -10.44 9.88
N ARG A 90 -23.62 -9.47 9.97
CA ARG A 90 -24.73 -9.49 10.93
C ARG A 90 -25.92 -10.33 10.48
N SER A 91 -26.08 -10.53 9.18
CA SER A 91 -27.21 -11.29 8.63
C SER A 91 -27.17 -12.75 9.07
N SER A 92 -28.22 -13.23 9.72
CA SER A 92 -28.35 -14.62 10.16
C SER A 92 -28.45 -15.62 9.01
N SER A 93 -28.86 -15.16 7.81
CA SER A 93 -28.94 -15.97 6.60
C SER A 93 -27.57 -16.25 5.98
N TYR A 94 -26.53 -15.50 6.38
CA TYR A 94 -25.18 -15.60 5.83
C TYR A 94 -24.29 -16.47 6.72
N LYS A 95 -24.10 -17.73 6.33
CA LYS A 95 -23.23 -18.71 7.03
C LYS A 95 -21.98 -19.11 6.22
N GLY A 96 -21.69 -18.41 5.13
CA GLY A 96 -20.66 -18.83 4.19
C GLY A 96 -19.26 -18.32 4.53
N VAL A 97 -19.15 -17.07 4.98
CA VAL A 97 -17.87 -16.34 5.00
C VAL A 97 -17.01 -16.90 6.11
N GLN A 98 -15.82 -17.37 5.75
CA GLN A 98 -14.82 -17.88 6.70
C GLN A 98 -13.65 -16.92 6.85
N SER A 99 -13.34 -16.15 5.80
CA SER A 99 -12.26 -15.18 5.87
C SER A 99 -12.54 -13.87 5.13
N ILE A 100 -11.99 -12.79 5.66
CA ILE A 100 -11.88 -11.49 5.01
C ILE A 100 -10.40 -11.17 4.89
N HIS A 101 -9.91 -11.05 3.66
CA HIS A 101 -8.54 -10.66 3.38
C HIS A 101 -8.48 -9.20 2.97
N LEU A 102 -7.65 -8.42 3.63
CA LEU A 102 -7.33 -7.05 3.24
C LEU A 102 -5.97 -7.04 2.56
N LEU A 103 -5.97 -6.80 1.25
CA LEU A 103 -4.77 -6.69 0.43
C LEU A 103 -4.52 -5.21 0.20
N GLU A 104 -3.76 -4.60 1.09
CA GLU A 104 -3.46 -3.18 0.99
C GLU A 104 -2.32 -2.95 0.00
N PRO A 105 -2.33 -1.81 -0.70
CA PRO A 105 -1.27 -1.51 -1.66
C PRO A 105 0.05 -1.30 -0.91
N HIS A 106 1.06 -1.03 -1.71
CA HIS A 106 2.28 -0.37 -1.29
C HIS A 106 1.98 0.92 -0.49
N ILE A 107 2.23 0.90 0.83
CA ILE A 107 2.03 2.03 1.74
C ILE A 107 3.34 2.79 1.83
N HIS A 108 3.39 4.03 1.34
CA HIS A 108 4.55 4.88 1.55
C HIS A 108 4.75 5.19 3.03
N PHE A 109 6.01 5.24 3.48
CA PHE A 109 6.40 5.64 4.83
C PHE A 109 5.65 6.88 5.33
N THR A 110 5.53 7.90 4.48
CA THR A 110 4.87 9.17 4.79
C THR A 110 3.37 9.02 5.07
N ASP A 111 2.73 8.03 4.46
CA ASP A 111 1.30 7.75 4.62
C ASP A 111 1.01 6.70 5.68
N TYR A 112 2.03 6.02 6.21
CA TYR A 112 1.89 4.92 7.15
C TYR A 112 1.00 5.27 8.34
N ARG A 113 1.19 6.44 8.96
CA ARG A 113 0.38 6.88 10.11
C ARG A 113 -1.10 7.05 9.74
N ARG A 114 -1.38 7.65 8.58
CA ARG A 114 -2.75 7.85 8.08
C ARG A 114 -3.39 6.51 7.73
N TRP A 115 -2.63 5.61 7.13
CA TRP A 115 -3.04 4.24 6.83
C TRP A 115 -3.41 3.47 8.10
N CYS A 116 -2.54 3.48 9.12
CA CYS A 116 -2.78 2.82 10.41
C CYS A 116 -4.07 3.32 11.06
N TYR A 117 -4.34 4.63 11.01
CA TYR A 117 -5.58 5.20 11.53
C TYR A 117 -6.82 4.68 10.81
N LYS A 118 -6.83 4.72 9.46
CA LYS A 118 -7.94 4.19 8.66
C LYS A 118 -8.16 2.69 8.91
N ARG A 119 -7.08 1.92 8.94
CA ARG A 119 -7.09 0.48 9.21
C ARG A 119 -7.67 0.17 10.58
N THR A 120 -7.20 0.83 11.63
CA THR A 120 -7.70 0.62 13.00
C THR A 120 -9.20 0.92 13.10
N ASN A 121 -9.67 1.99 12.47
CA ASN A 121 -11.09 2.32 12.43
C ASN A 121 -11.93 1.28 11.70
N PHE A 122 -11.44 0.78 10.56
CA PHE A 122 -12.08 -0.31 9.82
C PHE A 122 -12.17 -1.58 10.68
N LEU A 123 -11.04 -1.98 11.25
CA LEU A 123 -10.92 -3.19 12.06
C LEU A 123 -11.80 -3.11 13.31
N HIS A 124 -11.88 -1.95 13.96
CA HIS A 124 -12.74 -1.76 15.12
C HIS A 124 -14.21 -2.06 14.80
N ARG A 125 -14.67 -1.70 13.58
CA ARG A 125 -16.05 -1.93 13.15
C ARG A 125 -16.34 -3.39 12.80
N ILE A 126 -15.37 -4.09 12.20
CA ILE A 126 -15.60 -5.45 11.65
C ILE A 126 -15.11 -6.56 12.59
N ARG A 127 -14.03 -6.36 13.36
CA ARG A 127 -13.47 -7.42 14.22
C ARG A 127 -14.46 -7.95 15.25
N LYS A 128 -15.34 -7.09 15.78
CA LYS A 128 -16.37 -7.55 16.72
C LYS A 128 -17.31 -8.55 16.05
N ASP A 129 -17.93 -8.14 14.94
CA ASP A 129 -18.91 -8.94 14.22
C ASP A 129 -18.26 -10.20 13.59
N ALA A 130 -17.01 -10.09 13.13
CA ALA A 130 -16.24 -11.22 12.61
C ALA A 130 -15.90 -12.24 13.71
N LYS A 131 -15.44 -11.77 14.88
CA LYS A 131 -15.09 -12.63 16.02
C LYS A 131 -16.29 -13.38 16.57
N GLU A 132 -17.46 -12.74 16.65
CA GLU A 132 -18.70 -13.39 17.08
C GLU A 132 -19.12 -14.55 16.16
N ARG A 133 -18.59 -14.60 14.93
CA ARG A 133 -18.91 -15.60 13.92
C ARG A 133 -17.75 -16.50 13.51
N ASP A 134 -16.63 -16.43 14.24
CA ASP A 134 -15.42 -17.20 13.92
C ASP A 134 -14.91 -16.95 12.48
N ILE A 135 -14.98 -15.68 12.04
CA ILE A 135 -14.51 -15.25 10.73
C ILE A 135 -13.11 -14.68 10.88
N ASP A 136 -12.17 -15.25 10.16
CA ASP A 136 -10.78 -14.81 10.15
C ASP A 136 -10.64 -13.48 9.38
N VAL A 137 -9.95 -12.51 9.95
CA VAL A 137 -9.68 -11.22 9.30
C VAL A 137 -8.18 -11.09 9.15
N VAL A 138 -7.70 -11.32 7.94
CA VAL A 138 -6.28 -11.34 7.61
C VAL A 138 -5.91 -10.06 6.88
N ILE A 139 -4.91 -9.34 7.38
CA ILE A 139 -4.39 -8.14 6.71
C ILE A 139 -3.03 -8.44 6.11
N HIS A 140 -2.85 -7.97 4.89
CA HIS A 140 -1.60 -8.03 4.16
C HIS A 140 -1.22 -6.62 3.73
N GLY A 141 -0.42 -5.94 4.55
CA GLY A 141 0.21 -4.68 4.19
C GLY A 141 1.62 -4.89 3.61
N THR A 142 1.96 -4.05 2.63
CA THR A 142 3.34 -3.87 2.15
C THR A 142 3.79 -2.46 2.47
N LEU A 143 4.83 -2.31 3.30
CA LEU A 143 5.40 -1.00 3.60
C LEU A 143 6.51 -0.67 2.60
N LEU A 144 6.40 0.49 1.94
CA LEU A 144 7.43 1.06 1.10
C LEU A 144 8.28 2.05 1.89
N LEU A 145 9.57 1.74 2.02
CA LEU A 145 10.61 2.65 2.47
C LEU A 145 11.37 3.10 1.23
N ASP A 146 10.87 4.14 0.56
CA ASP A 146 11.46 4.65 -0.67
C ASP A 146 12.14 6.00 -0.47
N TYR A 147 13.39 6.09 -0.92
CA TYR A 147 14.16 7.31 -0.89
C TYR A 147 13.63 8.36 -1.88
N HIS A 148 12.80 7.97 -2.85
CA HIS A 148 12.40 8.82 -3.96
C HIS A 148 12.01 10.24 -3.52
N HIS A 149 12.94 11.15 -3.83
CA HIS A 149 12.85 12.57 -3.63
C HIS A 149 11.54 13.04 -4.25
N ASN A 150 10.66 13.61 -3.43
CA ASN A 150 9.41 14.24 -3.88
C ASN A 150 9.76 15.52 -4.65
N ASN A 151 10.42 15.38 -5.80
CA ASN A 151 10.92 16.47 -6.63
C ASN A 151 9.86 16.92 -7.63
N ASN A 152 8.60 17.00 -7.18
CA ASN A 152 7.49 17.48 -8.01
C ASN A 152 7.48 19.01 -8.17
N ASN A 153 8.53 19.71 -7.74
CA ASN A 153 8.72 21.11 -8.04
C ASN A 153 9.41 21.26 -9.40
N ASN A 154 8.61 21.40 -10.45
CA ASN A 154 8.96 21.62 -11.86
C ASN A 154 9.76 22.92 -12.16
N ASN A 155 10.50 23.48 -11.20
CA ASN A 155 11.32 24.65 -11.43
C ASN A 155 12.79 24.23 -11.48
N ASN A 156 13.40 24.38 -12.66
CA ASN A 156 14.76 24.01 -13.11
C ASN A 156 15.95 24.59 -12.30
N THR A 157 15.83 24.80 -11.00
CA THR A 157 16.97 25.16 -10.15
C THR A 157 17.66 23.89 -9.69
N HIS A 158 18.94 23.73 -10.04
CA HIS A 158 19.86 22.71 -9.51
C HIS A 158 19.58 22.44 -8.03
N THR A 159 18.82 21.38 -7.76
CA THR A 159 18.58 20.89 -6.41
C THR A 159 19.85 20.20 -6.00
N THR A 160 20.70 20.91 -5.26
CA THR A 160 21.76 20.31 -4.48
C THR A 160 21.09 19.34 -3.52
N ASP A 161 21.26 18.04 -3.76
CA ASP A 161 20.84 16.96 -2.86
C ASP A 161 21.31 17.33 -1.44
N ASN A 162 20.35 17.61 -0.54
CA ASN A 162 20.68 18.03 0.82
C ASN A 162 20.94 16.78 1.68
N PRO A 163 22.20 16.46 2.04
CA PRO A 163 22.53 15.25 2.79
C PRO A 163 21.86 15.20 4.17
N GLN A 164 21.46 16.35 4.72
CA GLN A 164 20.72 16.39 5.99
C GLN A 164 19.34 15.74 5.87
N GLN A 165 18.65 15.88 4.73
CA GLN A 165 17.31 15.32 4.53
C GLN A 165 17.36 13.78 4.45
N LEU A 166 18.38 13.22 3.77
CA LEU A 166 18.62 11.78 3.74
C LEU A 166 18.80 11.22 5.16
N SER A 167 19.63 11.87 5.97
CA SER A 167 19.88 11.42 7.34
C SER A 167 18.62 11.42 8.21
N GLN A 168 17.74 12.41 8.03
CA GLN A 168 16.45 12.50 8.72
C GLN A 168 15.50 11.40 8.27
N ASN A 169 15.41 11.13 6.96
CA ASN A 169 14.58 10.05 6.41
C ASN A 169 15.00 8.69 6.94
N ILE A 170 16.31 8.37 6.90
CA ILE A 170 16.83 7.11 7.43
C ILE A 170 16.51 6.99 8.92
N SER A 171 16.75 8.03 9.72
CA SER A 171 16.44 8.01 11.15
C SER A 171 14.96 7.72 11.43
N SER A 172 14.08 8.30 10.62
CA SER A 172 12.64 8.05 10.68
C SER A 172 12.29 6.61 10.30
N TRP A 173 12.95 6.05 9.28
CA TRP A 173 12.77 4.65 8.87
C TRP A 173 13.26 3.67 9.93
N LEU A 174 14.43 3.92 10.54
CA LEU A 174 14.97 3.08 11.60
C LEU A 174 14.01 3.03 12.80
N THR A 175 13.46 4.18 13.17
CA THR A 175 12.43 4.27 14.23
C THR A 175 11.20 3.44 13.87
N LEU A 176 10.75 3.49 12.61
CA LEU A 176 9.62 2.69 12.18
C LEU A 176 9.93 1.19 12.14
N LEU A 177 11.09 0.78 11.62
CA LEU A 177 11.51 -0.62 11.60
C LEU A 177 11.52 -1.22 13.01
N GLN A 178 11.96 -0.46 14.01
CA GLN A 178 11.92 -0.87 15.43
C GLN A 178 10.49 -0.98 15.99
N GLN A 179 9.51 -0.29 15.42
CA GLN A 179 8.10 -0.36 15.82
C GLN A 179 7.33 -1.47 15.11
N LEU A 180 7.82 -1.96 13.96
CA LEU A 180 7.14 -3.00 13.18
C LEU A 180 6.85 -4.31 13.90
N PRO A 181 7.64 -4.79 14.90
CA PRO A 181 7.27 -5.96 15.69
C PRO A 181 5.92 -5.80 16.42
N GLN A 182 5.50 -4.56 16.68
CA GLN A 182 4.22 -4.25 17.34
C GLN A 182 3.03 -4.20 16.36
N ASP A 183 3.29 -4.27 15.05
CA ASP A 183 2.26 -4.19 14.01
C ASP A 183 2.25 -5.46 13.14
N PRO A 184 1.52 -6.51 13.55
CA PRO A 184 1.53 -7.81 12.86
C PRO A 184 0.87 -7.79 11.48
N ASP A 185 0.13 -6.73 11.13
CA ASP A 185 -0.63 -6.64 9.88
C ASP A 185 0.28 -6.29 8.67
N ILE A 186 1.47 -5.72 8.92
CA ILE A 186 2.51 -5.58 7.91
C ILE A 186 3.16 -6.94 7.72
N THR A 187 3.01 -7.53 6.54
CA THR A 187 3.57 -8.87 6.26
C THR A 187 4.60 -8.85 5.16
N SER A 188 4.82 -7.69 4.53
CA SER A 188 5.79 -7.52 3.47
C SER A 188 6.51 -6.18 3.58
N LEU A 189 7.77 -6.12 3.19
CA LEU A 189 8.59 -4.91 3.15
C LEU A 189 9.20 -4.71 1.77
N TRP A 190 9.21 -3.47 1.31
CA TRP A 190 9.94 -3.06 0.13
C TRP A 190 10.76 -1.82 0.47
N ILE A 191 12.06 -1.90 0.25
CA ILE A 191 13.02 -0.89 0.70
C ILE A 191 13.86 -0.49 -0.50
N SER A 192 13.87 0.79 -0.83
CA SER A 192 14.66 1.37 -1.91
C SER A 192 15.69 2.31 -1.29
N LEU A 193 16.95 1.90 -1.36
CA LEU A 193 18.11 2.58 -0.78
C LEU A 193 18.97 3.17 -1.90
N ARG A 194 19.41 4.40 -1.72
CA ARG A 194 20.40 5.04 -2.57
C ARG A 194 21.65 5.32 -1.74
N GLU A 195 22.76 4.73 -2.13
CA GLU A 195 24.06 5.06 -1.56
C GLU A 195 24.56 6.34 -2.21
N GLU A 196 24.54 7.45 -1.47
CA GLU A 196 25.11 8.70 -1.95
C GLU A 196 26.63 8.64 -1.88
N ALA A 197 27.29 9.14 -2.94
CA ALA A 197 28.71 9.42 -2.87
C ALA A 197 28.92 10.49 -1.79
N VAL A 198 29.63 10.12 -0.72
CA VAL A 198 30.13 11.11 0.25
C VAL A 198 31.14 11.96 -0.51
N VAL A 199 30.67 13.08 -1.07
CA VAL A 199 31.57 14.05 -1.67
C VAL A 199 32.27 14.74 -0.52
N HIS A 200 33.47 14.27 -0.18
CA HIS A 200 34.37 14.98 0.72
C HIS A 200 34.85 16.26 0.01
N THR A 201 33.99 17.27 -0.09
CA THR A 201 34.44 18.64 -0.37
C THR A 201 35.02 19.17 0.92
N SER A 202 36.24 18.78 1.27
CA SER A 202 37.02 19.50 2.26
C SER A 202 37.56 20.76 1.58
N PRO A 203 37.11 21.98 1.92
CA PRO A 203 37.76 23.20 1.45
C PRO A 203 39.01 23.39 2.32
N SER A 204 40.05 22.62 2.02
CA SER A 204 41.37 22.85 2.60
C SER A 204 42.40 22.66 1.51
N ALA A 205 42.62 23.76 0.81
CA ALA A 205 43.81 24.00 0.01
C ALA A 205 45.02 24.07 0.96
N VAL A 206 45.53 22.93 1.41
CA VAL A 206 46.86 22.82 2.01
C VAL A 206 47.53 21.56 1.47
N CYS A 207 48.59 21.81 0.71
CA CYS A 207 49.53 20.92 0.04
C CYS A 207 49.63 19.46 0.55
N GLY A 208 49.45 18.51 -0.39
CA GLY A 208 50.46 17.46 -0.60
C GLY A 208 50.34 16.11 0.11
N ARG A 209 49.19 15.72 0.67
CA ARG A 209 48.96 14.31 1.06
C ARG A 209 47.78 13.75 0.29
N GLY A 210 48.00 12.62 -0.38
CA GLY A 210 46.99 11.95 -1.22
C GLY A 210 45.69 11.64 -0.46
N PRO A 211 44.60 11.31 -1.18
CA PRO A 211 43.30 11.04 -0.59
C PRO A 211 43.44 9.98 0.51
N ARG A 212 43.13 10.39 1.75
CA ARG A 212 43.15 9.50 2.91
C ARG A 212 42.04 8.47 2.70
N ARG A 213 42.39 7.18 2.70
CA ARG A 213 41.39 6.10 2.68
C ARG A 213 40.43 6.32 3.86
N PRO A 214 39.10 6.25 3.64
CA PRO A 214 38.14 6.36 4.72
C PRO A 214 38.44 5.30 5.77
N SER A 215 38.31 5.67 7.04
CA SER A 215 38.52 4.73 8.14
C SER A 215 37.41 3.66 8.12
N GLN A 216 37.72 2.44 8.57
CA GLN A 216 36.72 1.36 8.69
C GLN A 216 35.49 1.80 9.48
N LEU A 217 35.67 2.70 10.47
CA LEU A 217 34.59 3.27 11.27
C LEU A 217 33.64 4.18 10.45
N GLU A 218 34.15 4.92 9.46
CA GLU A 218 33.34 5.74 8.55
C GLU A 218 32.59 4.87 7.55
N LEU A 219 33.24 3.80 7.07
CA LEU A 219 32.60 2.79 6.23
C LEU A 219 31.47 2.07 6.98
N MET A 220 31.54 1.93 8.31
CA MET A 220 30.50 1.35 9.17
C MET A 220 29.28 2.26 9.43
N GLN A 221 29.27 3.50 8.90
CA GLN A 221 28.18 4.46 9.10
C GLN A 221 27.28 4.63 7.88
N SER A 222 27.45 3.80 6.86
CA SER A 222 26.67 3.90 5.63
C SER A 222 25.16 3.76 5.92
N PRO A 223 24.30 4.58 5.29
CA PRO A 223 22.85 4.43 5.31
C PRO A 223 22.35 3.00 5.10
N VAL A 224 22.92 2.33 4.09
CA VAL A 224 22.53 0.96 3.72
C VAL A 224 22.79 0.02 4.87
N GLN A 225 23.95 0.16 5.51
CA GLN A 225 24.35 -0.69 6.61
C GLN A 225 23.47 -0.51 7.85
N LYS A 226 23.13 0.75 8.19
CA LYS A 226 22.22 1.03 9.30
C LYS A 226 20.85 0.38 9.07
N VAL A 227 20.36 0.42 7.83
CA VAL A 227 19.09 -0.22 7.46
C VAL A 227 19.20 -1.73 7.50
N PHE A 228 20.29 -2.33 6.97
CA PHE A 228 20.50 -3.78 7.00
C PHE A 228 20.64 -4.29 8.43
N GLN A 229 21.39 -3.60 9.29
CA GLN A 229 21.50 -3.90 10.71
C GLN A 229 20.12 -3.86 11.39
N ALA A 230 19.31 -2.84 11.12
CA ALA A 230 17.95 -2.77 11.65
C ALA A 230 17.04 -3.89 11.14
N LEU A 231 17.21 -4.36 9.91
CA LEU A 231 16.49 -5.51 9.39
C LEU A 231 16.91 -6.82 10.07
N ILE A 232 18.21 -7.00 10.33
CA ILE A 232 18.72 -8.14 11.10
C ILE A 232 18.11 -8.15 12.50
N GLU A 233 18.10 -7.00 13.19
CA GLU A 233 17.48 -6.85 14.50
C GLU A 233 15.98 -7.10 14.46
N LEU A 234 15.29 -6.61 13.42
CA LEU A 234 13.88 -6.87 13.19
C LEU A 234 13.62 -8.38 13.04
N PHE A 235 14.37 -9.07 12.19
CA PHE A 235 14.17 -10.51 11.95
C PHE A 235 14.50 -11.38 13.17
N ASN A 236 15.50 -10.98 13.97
CA ASN A 236 15.83 -11.67 15.21
C ASN A 236 14.76 -11.46 16.29
N SER A 237 14.10 -10.31 16.32
CA SER A 237 13.10 -9.96 17.34
C SER A 237 11.67 -10.36 16.96
N ASP A 238 11.39 -10.52 15.68
CA ASP A 238 10.05 -10.72 15.14
C ASP A 238 9.88 -12.14 14.59
N THR A 239 9.06 -12.93 15.28
CA THR A 239 8.80 -14.34 14.94
C THR A 239 7.69 -14.52 13.91
N ARG A 240 7.13 -13.43 13.36
CA ARG A 240 6.03 -13.52 12.38
C ARG A 240 6.50 -14.12 11.06
N SER A 241 5.55 -14.70 10.33
CA SER A 241 5.79 -15.15 8.96
C SER A 241 5.75 -13.99 7.98
N TRP A 242 6.93 -13.55 7.55
CA TRP A 242 7.09 -12.59 6.46
C TRP A 242 6.71 -13.22 5.13
N ARG A 243 5.93 -12.51 4.31
CA ARG A 243 5.56 -12.95 2.95
C ARG A 243 6.68 -12.70 1.96
N PHE A 244 7.27 -11.52 2.02
CA PHE A 244 8.48 -11.16 1.28
C PHE A 244 9.12 -9.91 1.88
N VAL A 245 10.44 -9.81 1.74
CA VAL A 245 11.20 -8.57 1.96
C VAL A 245 12.02 -8.32 0.71
N HIS A 246 11.92 -7.14 0.13
CA HIS A 246 12.70 -6.76 -1.05
C HIS A 246 13.51 -5.51 -0.75
N CYS A 247 14.83 -5.59 -0.91
CA CYS A 247 15.75 -4.48 -0.78
C CYS A 247 16.35 -4.17 -2.16
N HIS A 248 16.05 -3.00 -2.70
CA HIS A 248 16.71 -2.44 -3.88
C HIS A 248 17.77 -1.46 -3.41
N VAL A 249 19.03 -1.68 -3.79
CA VAL A 249 20.16 -0.82 -3.40
C VAL A 249 20.84 -0.26 -4.63
N GLN A 250 20.79 1.07 -4.77
CA GLN A 250 21.51 1.80 -5.79
C GLN A 250 22.87 2.22 -5.26
N TYR A 251 23.97 1.89 -5.96
CA TYR A 251 25.33 2.19 -5.50
C TYR A 251 26.19 2.88 -6.56
N HIS A 252 27.10 3.76 -6.13
CA HIS A 252 28.14 4.30 -7.01
C HIS A 252 29.24 3.26 -7.22
N HIS A 253 29.81 3.21 -8.42
CA HIS A 253 30.78 2.19 -8.84
C HIS A 253 32.17 2.39 -8.20
N ASP A 254 32.23 2.31 -6.86
CA ASP A 254 33.46 2.38 -6.08
C ASP A 254 33.83 0.97 -5.61
N ALA A 255 34.99 0.46 -6.03
CA ALA A 255 35.38 -0.93 -5.86
C ALA A 255 35.56 -1.32 -4.38
N ASP A 256 36.01 -0.40 -3.54
CA ASP A 256 36.29 -0.68 -2.13
C ASP A 256 35.01 -0.77 -1.28
N LYS A 257 33.96 -0.03 -1.65
CA LYS A 257 32.65 -0.07 -0.95
C LYS A 257 31.88 -1.35 -1.24
N ARG A 258 32.14 -1.96 -2.40
CA ARG A 258 31.49 -3.20 -2.82
C ARG A 258 31.73 -4.35 -1.83
N ASN A 259 32.97 -4.54 -1.39
CA ASN A 259 33.31 -5.65 -0.48
C ASN A 259 32.58 -5.55 0.87
N VAL A 260 32.53 -4.35 1.46
CA VAL A 260 31.87 -4.12 2.75
C VAL A 260 30.34 -4.33 2.63
N ASN A 261 29.76 -3.88 1.53
CA ASN A 261 28.34 -4.05 1.25
C ASN A 261 27.97 -5.52 0.94
N GLU A 262 28.87 -6.29 0.33
CA GLU A 262 28.69 -7.72 0.08
C GLU A 262 28.69 -8.52 1.40
N GLU A 263 29.62 -8.26 2.32
CA GLU A 263 29.65 -8.91 3.64
C GLU A 263 28.35 -8.71 4.43
N GLN A 264 27.83 -7.49 4.45
CA GLN A 264 26.58 -7.19 5.14
C GLN A 264 25.34 -7.73 4.42
N THR A 265 25.35 -7.73 3.08
CA THR A 265 24.30 -8.40 2.31
C THR A 265 24.25 -9.87 2.69
N GLN A 266 25.41 -10.53 2.78
CA GLN A 266 25.48 -11.93 3.16
C GLN A 266 24.95 -12.15 4.58
N ALA A 267 25.37 -11.32 5.55
CA ALA A 267 24.87 -11.43 6.92
C ALA A 267 23.34 -11.28 7.01
N LEU A 268 22.75 -10.36 6.24
CA LEU A 268 21.30 -10.19 6.16
C LEU A 268 20.61 -11.41 5.52
N LEU A 269 21.20 -11.98 4.46
CA LEU A 269 20.70 -13.19 3.80
C LEU A 269 20.76 -14.41 4.72
N ASP A 270 21.84 -14.58 5.47
CA ASP A 270 22.02 -15.69 6.42
C ASP A 270 20.95 -15.66 7.53
N VAL A 271 20.67 -14.47 8.07
CA VAL A 271 19.60 -14.27 9.06
C VAL A 271 18.23 -14.55 8.43
N ALA A 272 17.97 -14.05 7.23
CA ALA A 272 16.71 -14.30 6.54
C ALA A 272 16.49 -15.80 6.27
N GLU A 273 17.54 -16.53 5.87
CA GLU A 273 17.48 -17.99 5.66
C GLU A 273 17.16 -18.73 6.95
N LEU A 274 17.83 -18.37 8.06
CA LEU A 274 17.62 -18.96 9.38
C LEU A 274 16.15 -18.87 9.84
N PHE A 275 15.49 -17.76 9.55
CA PHE A 275 14.08 -17.52 9.90
C PHE A 275 13.09 -17.82 8.76
N HIS A 276 13.56 -18.42 7.65
CA HIS A 276 12.75 -18.71 6.46
C HIS A 276 12.01 -17.50 5.88
N ILE A 277 12.64 -16.32 5.96
CA ILE A 277 12.12 -15.06 5.42
C ILE A 277 12.45 -14.99 3.93
N PRO A 278 11.46 -14.85 3.04
CA PRO A 278 11.70 -14.69 1.61
C PRO A 278 12.31 -13.30 1.34
N LEU A 279 13.64 -13.20 1.43
CA LEU A 279 14.39 -11.97 1.20
C LEU A 279 15.00 -11.95 -0.21
N GLN A 280 14.80 -10.85 -0.92
CA GLN A 280 15.49 -10.53 -2.17
C GLN A 280 16.28 -9.24 -1.98
N VAL A 281 17.57 -9.26 -2.30
CA VAL A 281 18.42 -8.06 -2.34
C VAL A 281 18.90 -7.86 -3.78
N GLN A 282 18.58 -6.70 -4.36
CA GLN A 282 18.98 -6.34 -5.71
C GLN A 282 19.91 -5.12 -5.66
N TRP A 283 21.17 -5.35 -6.02
CA TRP A 283 22.17 -4.29 -6.20
C TRP A 283 22.12 -3.77 -7.63
N GLN A 284 21.99 -2.46 -7.80
CA GLN A 284 21.98 -1.80 -9.10
C GLN A 284 23.00 -0.65 -9.12
N PRO A 285 23.93 -0.60 -10.09
CA PRO A 285 24.80 0.55 -10.21
C PRO A 285 23.95 1.79 -10.52
N LEU A 286 24.31 2.92 -9.92
CA LEU A 286 23.82 4.24 -10.32
C LEU A 286 24.34 4.53 -11.73
N SER A 287 23.59 4.07 -12.73
CA SER A 287 23.75 4.54 -14.10
C SER A 287 23.23 5.97 -14.19
N ASN A 288 23.95 6.85 -14.89
CA ASN A 288 23.43 8.17 -15.26
C ASN A 288 22.14 8.08 -16.10
N GLU A 289 21.84 6.88 -16.61
CA GLU A 289 20.57 6.54 -17.24
C GLU A 289 19.61 5.99 -16.19
N GLN A 290 18.56 6.74 -15.87
CA GLN A 290 17.49 6.34 -14.97
C GLN A 290 16.91 4.99 -15.43
N PRO A 291 16.81 3.97 -14.55
CA PRO A 291 16.33 2.67 -14.98
C PRO A 291 14.83 2.72 -15.30
N ALA A 292 14.45 2.11 -16.44
CA ALA A 292 13.12 2.21 -17.04
C ALA A 292 11.95 1.84 -16.11
N TRP A 293 12.17 1.08 -15.02
CA TRP A 293 11.13 0.73 -14.07
C TRP A 293 10.57 1.94 -13.29
N THR A 294 11.37 3.00 -13.08
CA THR A 294 10.90 4.27 -12.48
C THR A 294 9.91 5.03 -13.35
N ARG A 295 9.81 4.72 -14.66
CA ARG A 295 8.80 5.33 -15.55
C ARG A 295 7.45 4.61 -15.51
N THR A 296 7.39 3.39 -14.98
CA THR A 296 6.17 2.58 -15.02
C THR A 296 5.16 2.94 -13.93
N THR A 297 5.62 3.52 -12.81
CA THR A 297 4.73 3.91 -11.70
C THR A 297 3.94 5.18 -12.03
N THR A 298 4.47 6.08 -12.86
CA THR A 298 3.79 7.34 -13.24
C THR A 298 2.83 7.19 -14.44
N MET A 299 2.98 6.16 -15.28
CA MET A 299 2.08 5.96 -16.44
C MET A 299 0.71 5.38 -16.06
N ALA A 300 0.55 4.78 -14.88
CA ALA A 300 -0.75 4.37 -14.36
C ALA A 300 -1.59 5.55 -13.81
N GLU A 301 -0.99 6.73 -13.63
CA GLU A 301 -1.63 7.92 -13.05
C GLU A 301 -2.11 8.96 -14.10
N GLN A 302 -1.81 8.78 -15.39
CA GLN A 302 -2.11 9.78 -16.45
C GLN A 302 -3.16 9.37 -17.49
N ARG A 303 -4.08 8.44 -17.18
CA ARG A 303 -5.26 8.20 -18.02
C ARG A 303 -6.57 8.39 -17.27
N PHE A 304 -6.79 9.62 -16.80
CA PHE A 304 -8.13 10.16 -16.62
C PHE A 304 -8.30 11.33 -17.59
N PRO A 305 -9.07 11.20 -18.68
CA PRO A 305 -9.54 12.37 -19.39
C PRO A 305 -10.51 13.11 -18.44
N ALA A 306 -10.20 14.37 -18.15
CA ALA A 306 -11.14 15.26 -17.50
C ALA A 306 -12.42 15.32 -18.34
N CYS A 307 -13.50 14.74 -17.84
CA CYS A 307 -14.85 15.07 -18.31
C CYS A 307 -15.14 16.51 -17.87
N ALA A 308 -14.71 17.47 -18.69
CA ALA A 308 -15.25 18.82 -18.66
C ALA A 308 -16.71 18.73 -19.11
N ALA A 309 -17.63 18.89 -18.15
CA ALA A 309 -19.03 19.07 -18.44
C ALA A 309 -19.19 20.33 -19.30
N LYS A 310 -19.52 20.12 -20.59
CA LYS A 310 -20.11 21.15 -21.43
C LYS A 310 -21.52 21.41 -20.92
N THR A 311 -21.73 22.52 -20.24
CA THR A 311 -23.05 23.13 -20.12
C THR A 311 -23.13 24.18 -21.23
N ALA A 312 -23.79 23.82 -22.33
CA ALA A 312 -24.19 24.74 -23.37
C ALA A 312 -25.54 24.27 -23.92
N GLU A 313 -26.38 25.26 -24.22
CA GLU A 313 -27.75 25.20 -24.79
C GLU A 313 -28.85 24.95 -23.74
N GLN A 314 -29.88 25.79 -23.58
CA GLN A 314 -30.55 26.64 -24.58
C GLN A 314 -31.35 27.76 -23.89
N GLN A 315 -31.20 28.99 -24.40
CA GLN A 315 -32.17 30.08 -24.26
C GLN A 315 -33.16 30.00 -25.43
N HIS A 316 -34.46 29.94 -25.13
CA HIS A 316 -35.58 30.62 -25.81
C HIS A 316 -36.85 30.30 -24.97
N GLN A 317 -37.40 31.28 -24.24
CA GLN A 317 -38.50 32.18 -24.66
C GLN A 317 -39.85 31.44 -24.72
N ASP A 318 -40.72 31.66 -23.74
CA ASP A 318 -41.98 32.39 -23.93
C ASP A 318 -42.88 32.37 -22.68
N ASP A 319 -43.27 33.59 -22.29
CA ASP A 319 -44.59 34.05 -21.89
C ASP A 319 -45.43 33.47 -20.72
N HIS A 320 -45.96 34.46 -20.00
CA HIS A 320 -47.29 34.58 -19.40
C HIS A 320 -47.53 34.35 -17.89
N THR A 321 -48.08 35.45 -17.33
CA THR A 321 -49.05 35.56 -16.22
C THR A 321 -48.56 35.58 -14.78
N SER A 322 -48.15 36.78 -14.35
CA SER A 322 -48.34 37.23 -12.96
C SER A 322 -49.83 37.29 -12.64
N THR A 323 -50.28 36.48 -11.68
CA THR A 323 -51.58 36.66 -11.01
C THR A 323 -51.35 36.92 -9.52
N THR A 324 -51.91 38.05 -9.11
CA THR A 324 -51.96 38.68 -7.80
C THR A 324 -52.82 37.90 -6.80
N TYR A 325 -52.31 37.68 -5.57
CA TYR A 325 -53.08 37.60 -4.31
C TYR A 325 -52.08 38.00 -3.21
N GLY A 326 -52.25 39.05 -2.41
CA GLY A 326 -53.47 39.62 -1.85
C GLY A 326 -53.63 39.11 -0.42
N SER A 327 -52.87 39.66 0.54
CA SER A 327 -53.01 39.32 1.96
C SER A 327 -53.19 40.60 2.78
N SER A 328 -54.45 40.91 3.09
CA SER A 328 -54.88 41.96 4.00
C SER A 328 -56.06 41.46 4.85
N GLY A 329 -56.07 41.84 6.13
CA GLY A 329 -57.25 41.85 7.00
C GLY A 329 -57.16 40.85 8.17
N ALA A 330 -56.88 41.19 9.43
CA ALA A 330 -57.47 42.19 10.36
C ALA A 330 -58.69 41.67 11.18
N PHE A 331 -58.49 41.66 12.52
CA PHE A 331 -59.44 41.88 13.64
C PHE A 331 -60.68 40.97 13.89
N GLY A 332 -60.68 40.29 15.05
CA GLY A 332 -61.40 40.70 16.28
C GLY A 332 -62.85 40.25 16.53
N ALA A 333 -63.09 39.58 17.68
CA ALA A 333 -64.28 39.65 18.57
C ALA A 333 -64.06 38.66 19.76
N VAL A 334 -63.98 39.07 21.04
CA VAL A 334 -65.03 39.45 22.02
C VAL A 334 -65.89 38.26 22.52
N GLY A 335 -65.68 37.90 23.80
CA GLY A 335 -66.71 37.71 24.84
C GLY A 335 -67.63 36.49 24.82
N ASN A 336 -67.39 35.54 25.74
CA ASN A 336 -68.20 35.35 26.96
C ASN A 336 -67.46 34.45 27.96
#